data_AF-A0A0F9HI14-F1
#
_entry.id   AF-A0A0F9HI14-F1
#
_cell.length_a   1.000
_cell.length_b   1.000
_cell.length_c   1.000
_cell.angle_alpha   90.00
_cell.angle_beta   90.00
_cell.angle_gamma   90.00
#
_symmetry.space_group_name_H-M   'P 1'
#
loop_
_entity.id
_entity.type
_entity.pdbx_description
1 polymer ?
#
loop_
_entity_poly.entity_id
_entity_poly.type
_entity_poly.pdbx_seq_one_letter_code
_entity_poly.pdbx_strand_id
1 'polypeptide(L)' 'MRCLYCEESLRFVTSTGHDDAPRGWVHMEGGVYMMGCTACGWSGAPWPSPSACPRCGNMKQLRDLHCVIPKAS' A
#
# COMPACT_ATOMS: atom_id res chain seq x y z
N MET A 1 -3.93 11.30 -11.08
CA MET A 1 -4.53 9.94 -11.16
C MET A 1 -4.99 9.54 -9.76
N ARG A 2 -6.01 8.70 -9.62
CA ARG A 2 -6.45 8.18 -8.31
C ARG A 2 -6.40 6.66 -8.28
N CYS A 3 -6.20 6.09 -7.09
CA CYS A 3 -6.33 4.65 -6.88
C CYS A 3 -7.77 4.24 -7.12
N LEU A 4 -8.01 3.21 -7.94
CA LEU A 4 -9.35 2.69 -8.20
C LEU A 4 -9.97 1.99 -6.97
N TYR A 5 -9.15 1.70 -5.95
CA TYR A 5 -9.58 0.99 -4.76
C TYR A 5 -9.85 1.92 -3.58
N CYS A 6 -8.87 2.73 -3.17
CA CYS A 6 -9.01 3.62 -2.02
C CYS A 6 -9.29 5.09 -2.39
N GLU A 7 -9.38 5.41 -3.70
CA GLU A 7 -9.61 6.77 -4.23
C GLU A 7 -8.53 7.81 -3.89
N GLU A 8 -7.47 7.43 -3.16
CA GLU A 8 -6.35 8.30 -2.85
C GLU A 8 -5.60 8.77 -4.10
N SER A 9 -4.94 9.92 -3.97
CA SER A 9 -4.13 10.48 -5.05
C SER A 9 -2.89 9.63 -5.31
N LEU A 10 -2.59 9.42 -6.59
CA LEU A 10 -1.39 8.73 -7.05
C LEU A 10 -0.45 9.71 -7.74
N ARG A 11 0.86 9.50 -7.56
CA ARG A 11 1.91 10.18 -8.31
C ARG A 11 2.52 9.24 -9.33
N PHE A 12 2.85 9.75 -10.51
CA PHE A 12 3.57 8.99 -11.52
C PHE A 12 5.07 9.07 -11.22
N VAL A 13 5.73 7.93 -11.08
CA VAL A 13 7.18 7.82 -10.93
C VAL A 13 7.76 7.20 -12.19
N THR A 14 8.72 7.91 -12.76
CA THR A 14 9.47 7.49 -13.96
C THR A 14 10.72 6.70 -13.60
N SER A 15 11.20 6.80 -12.36
CA SER A 15 12.26 5.97 -11.79
C SER A 15 12.12 5.91 -10.26
N THR A 16 12.46 4.77 -9.68
CA THR A 16 12.41 4.52 -8.23
C THR A 16 13.78 4.63 -7.56
N GLY A 17 14.83 5.05 -8.29
CA GLY A 17 16.19 5.25 -7.77
C GLY A 17 16.95 3.97 -7.39
N HIS A 18 16.31 2.81 -7.47
CA HIS A 18 16.91 1.48 -7.33
C HIS A 18 16.58 0.67 -8.58
N ASP A 19 17.61 0.34 -9.34
CA ASP A 19 17.72 -0.69 -10.39
C ASP A 19 16.40 -1.19 -11.01
N ASP A 20 16.06 -0.64 -12.18
CA ASP A 20 15.23 -1.23 -13.24
C ASP A 20 13.87 -1.91 -12.88
N ALA A 21 13.08 -1.40 -11.93
CA ALA A 21 11.63 -1.70 -11.82
C ALA A 21 10.80 -0.69 -10.98
N PRO A 22 9.48 -0.52 -11.26
CA PRO A 22 8.82 -0.18 -12.52
C PRO A 22 8.43 1.32 -12.57
N ARG A 23 8.25 1.80 -13.81
CA ARG A 23 7.60 3.07 -14.17
C ARG A 23 6.09 2.94 -13.88
N GLY A 24 5.46 3.90 -13.22
CA GLY A 24 4.01 3.78 -12.97
C GLY A 24 3.42 4.74 -11.94
N TRP A 25 2.13 4.53 -11.64
CA TRP A 25 1.40 5.29 -10.62
C TRP A 25 1.55 4.60 -9.26
N VAL A 26 2.00 5.35 -8.26
CA VAL A 26 2.22 4.88 -6.88
C VAL A 26 1.51 5.80 -5.89
N HIS A 27 1.27 5.29 -4.68
CA HIS A 27 0.81 6.12 -3.57
C HIS A 27 1.86 7.17 -3.20
N MET A 28 1.43 8.22 -2.50
CA MET A 28 2.33 9.29 -2.08
C MET A 28 3.46 8.78 -1.18
N GLU A 29 3.17 7.78 -0.34
CA GLU A 29 4.15 7.07 0.50
C GLU A 29 5.13 6.18 -0.30
N GLY A 30 4.93 6.03 -1.61
CA GLY A 30 5.82 5.33 -2.53
C GLY A 30 5.41 3.89 -2.85
N GLY A 31 4.54 3.28 -2.05
CA GLY A 31 4.07 1.92 -2.27
C GLY A 31 3.16 1.78 -3.48
N VAL A 32 3.25 0.62 -4.12
CA VAL A 32 2.36 0.22 -5.22
C VAL A 32 1.04 -0.38 -4.73
N TYR A 33 0.98 -0.78 -3.45
CA TYR A 33 -0.24 -1.24 -2.82
C TYR A 33 -0.47 -0.72 -1.41
N MET A 34 -1.76 -0.63 -1.05
CA MET A 34 -2.22 -0.25 0.26
C MET A 34 -2.17 -1.46 1.19
N MET A 35 -1.57 -1.31 2.37
CA MET A 35 -1.55 -2.33 3.41
C MET A 35 -2.42 -1.92 4.60
N GLY A 36 -2.91 -2.91 5.35
CA GLY A 36 -3.75 -2.73 6.52
C GLY A 36 -3.43 -3.72 7.63
N CYS A 37 -3.59 -3.31 8.89
CA CYS A 37 -3.45 -4.16 10.05
C CYS A 37 -4.79 -4.39 10.73
N THR A 38 -5.30 -5.61 10.69
CA THR A 38 -6.57 -6.00 11.32
C THR A 38 -6.51 -6.01 12.86
N ALA A 39 -5.31 -5.98 13.45
CA ALA A 39 -5.15 -5.94 14.90
C ALA A 39 -5.29 -4.53 15.51
N CYS A 40 -4.85 -3.49 14.80
CA CYS A 40 -4.78 -2.12 15.36
C CYS A 40 -5.38 -1.04 14.45
N GLY A 41 -5.97 -1.43 13.32
CA GLY A 41 -6.62 -0.52 12.37
C GLY A 41 -5.67 0.40 11.61
N TRP A 42 -4.36 0.15 11.64
CA TRP A 42 -3.42 0.90 10.79
C TRP A 42 -3.67 0.60 9.31
N SER A 43 -3.56 1.61 8.45
CA SER A 43 -3.47 1.49 7.01
C SER A 43 -2.41 2.44 6.46
N GLY A 44 -1.66 2.02 5.44
CA GLY A 44 -0.59 2.80 4.80
C GLY A 44 -0.06 2.11 3.54
N ALA A 45 0.54 2.87 2.63
CA ALA A 45 1.15 2.34 1.40
C ALA A 45 2.65 2.68 1.38
N PRO A 46 3.40 2.36 2.45
CA PRO A 46 4.82 2.69 2.54
C PRO A 46 5.62 1.91 1.50
N TRP A 47 6.71 2.51 1.07
CA TRP A 47 7.78 1.82 0.36
C TRP A 47 9.06 1.79 1.20
N PRO A 48 9.71 0.62 1.36
CA PRO A 48 9.23 -0.71 0.96
C PRO A 48 8.03 -1.15 1.80
N SER A 49 7.27 -2.12 1.29
CA SER A 49 6.14 -2.70 2.00
C SER A 49 6.60 -3.38 3.30
N PRO A 50 6.00 -3.06 4.46
CA PRO A 50 6.43 -3.59 5.73
C PRO A 50 6.12 -5.08 5.87
N SER A 51 7.01 -5.80 6.55
CA SER A 51 6.80 -7.19 6.98
C SER A 51 6.12 -7.30 8.36
N ALA A 52 5.98 -6.18 9.07
CA ALA A 52 5.32 -6.06 10.37
C ALA A 52 4.54 -4.76 10.45
N CYS A 53 3.39 -4.74 11.14
CA CYS A 53 2.63 -3.49 11.28
C CYS A 53 3.50 -2.39 11.92
N PRO A 54 3.71 -1.23 11.27
CA PRO A 54 4.57 -0.18 11.80
C PRO A 54 3.99 0.48 13.06
N ARG A 55 2.69 0.31 13.33
CA ARG A 55 2.02 0.84 14.53
C ARG A 55 2.11 -0.11 15.73
N CYS A 56 1.89 -1.41 15.55
CA CYS A 56 1.78 -2.36 16.68
C CYS A 56 2.77 -3.53 16.64
N GLY A 57 3.64 -3.61 15.64
CA GLY A 57 4.63 -4.68 15.48
C GLY A 57 4.07 -6.05 15.09
N ASN A 58 2.74 -6.18 14.94
CA ASN A 58 2.13 -7.47 14.62
C ASN A 58 2.49 -7.90 13.18
N MET A 59 3.15 -9.04 13.06
CA MET A 59 3.57 -9.62 11.77
C MET A 59 2.47 -10.46 11.10
N LYS A 60 1.50 -10.96 11.87
CA LYS A 60 0.49 -11.92 11.40
C LYS A 60 -0.80 -11.27 10.93
N GLN A 61 -1.08 -10.05 11.38
CA GLN A 61 -2.34 -9.33 11.13
C GLN A 61 -2.18 -8.23 10.07
N LEU A 62 -1.01 -8.14 9.45
CA LEU A 62 -0.76 -7.27 8.31
C LEU A 62 -1.28 -7.94 7.03
N ARG A 63 -2.05 -7.21 6.23
CA ARG A 63 -2.66 -7.69 4.98
C ARG A 63 -2.42 -6.68 3.88
N ASP A 64 -2.21 -7.17 2.67
CA ASP A 64 -2.40 -6.36 1.47
C ASP A 64 -3.91 -6.10 1.32
N LEU A 65 -4.29 -4.82 1.22
CA LEU A 65 -5.68 -4.40 1.01
C LEU A 65 -6.04 -4.36 -0.48
N HIS A 66 -5.08 -4.48 -1.39
CA HIS A 66 -5.31 -4.39 -2.85
C HIS A 66 -5.84 -5.66 -3.51
N CYS A 67 -6.31 -6.66 -2.74
CA CYS A 67 -7.00 -7.82 -3.31
C CYS A 67 -8.19 -8.36 -2.51
N VAL A 68 -8.74 -7.68 -1.50
CA VAL A 68 -9.66 -8.39 -0.59
C VAL A 68 -10.95 -7.65 -0.25
N ILE A 69 -12.03 -8.30 -0.72
CA ILE A 69 -13.44 -8.24 -0.35
C ILE A 69 -14.26 -7.22 -1.16
N PRO A 70 -15.06 -7.69 -2.16
CA PRO A 70 -16.16 -6.90 -2.71
C PRO A 70 -16.99 -6.36 -1.55
N LYS A 71 -17.29 -5.06 -1.55
CA LYS A 71 -18.27 -4.48 -0.61
C LYS A 71 -19.51 -5.37 -0.63
N ALA A 72 -19.82 -6.02 0.49
CA ALA A 72 -21.13 -6.65 0.65
C ALA A 72 -22.17 -5.54 0.41
N SER A 73 -23.05 -5.79 -0.55
CA SER A 73 -24.17 -4.91 -0.92
C SER A 73 -25.15 -4.76 0.23
#